data_AF-E2BY97-F1
#
_entry.id   AF-E2BY97-F1
#
_cell.length_a   1.000
_cell.length_b   1.000
_cell.length_c   1.000
_cell.angle_alpha   90.00
_cell.angle_beta   90.00
_cell.angle_gamma   90.00
#
_symmetry.space_group_name_H-M   'P 1'
#
loop_
_entity.id
_entity.type
_entity.pdbx_description
1 polymer ?
#
loop_
_entity_poly.entity_id
_entity_poly.type
_entity_poly.pdbx_seq_one_letter_code
_entity_poly.pdbx_strand_id
1 'polypeptide(L)'
;MLQLGLPHINVMTKFDEMTKFSNCLAFNVDFYTEVLDLNYLLEKLDEDPSTSKYKKLNAALVSIIEDYSLVSFVPLDISNKAMLLKVKNAVDKANGYIYGGNEPQDVQTLLAYAVGAISETEKTSTLDEYL
;
A
#
# COMPACT_ATOMS: atom_id res chain seq x y z
N MET A 1 -1.10 -16.84 -4.54
CA MET A 1 -0.50 -15.83 -5.46
C MET A 1 -1.32 -15.81 -6.74
N LEU A 2 -1.97 -14.67 -7.03
CA LEU A 2 -2.86 -14.55 -8.18
C LEU A 2 -2.01 -14.35 -9.43
N GLN A 3 -2.24 -15.12 -10.48
CA GLN A 3 -1.49 -14.96 -11.73
C GLN A 3 -2.12 -13.82 -12.55
N LEU A 4 -1.69 -12.59 -12.28
CA LEU A 4 -2.03 -11.42 -13.10
C LEU A 4 -1.15 -11.42 -14.36
N GLY A 5 -1.71 -10.97 -15.50
CA GLY A 5 -0.98 -10.91 -16.77
C GLY A 5 0.13 -9.85 -16.82
N LEU A 6 0.13 -8.90 -15.89
CA LEU A 6 1.08 -7.80 -15.78
C LEU A 6 1.34 -7.46 -14.29
N PRO A 7 2.51 -6.90 -13.96
CA PRO A 7 2.75 -6.38 -12.62
C PRO A 7 1.75 -5.25 -12.29
N HIS A 8 1.28 -5.24 -11.06
CA HIS A 8 0.28 -4.28 -10.58
C HIS A 8 0.80 -3.53 -9.35
N ILE A 9 0.57 -2.22 -9.31
CA ILE A 9 0.84 -1.36 -8.14
C ILE A 9 -0.41 -0.53 -7.90
N ASN A 10 -1.00 -0.59 -6.71
CA ASN A 10 -2.06 0.35 -6.34
C ASN A 10 -1.43 1.65 -5.81
N VAL A 11 -1.85 2.80 -6.33
CA VAL A 11 -1.36 4.13 -5.91
C VAL A 11 -2.54 4.96 -5.42
N MET A 12 -2.41 5.55 -4.23
CA MET A 12 -3.41 6.44 -3.66
C MET A 12 -3.00 7.91 -3.89
N THR A 13 -3.54 8.51 -4.95
CA THR A 13 -3.05 9.77 -5.56
C THR A 13 -3.41 11.08 -4.83
N LYS A 14 -4.39 11.04 -3.92
CA LYS A 14 -4.90 12.23 -3.19
C LYS A 14 -4.72 12.05 -1.69
N PHE A 15 -3.52 11.65 -1.29
CA PHE A 15 -3.24 11.37 0.12
C PHE A 15 -3.36 12.63 0.99
N ASP A 16 -3.04 13.79 0.42
CA ASP A 16 -3.19 15.12 1.00
C ASP A 16 -4.63 15.51 1.36
N GLU A 17 -5.62 15.01 0.61
CA GLU A 17 -7.02 15.22 0.93
C GLU A 17 -7.50 14.26 2.02
N MET A 18 -7.01 13.01 2.01
CA MET A 18 -7.40 12.02 3.01
C MET A 18 -7.08 12.48 4.44
N THR A 19 -5.95 13.13 4.64
CA THR A 19 -5.52 13.65 5.95
C THR A 19 -6.43 14.77 6.45
N LYS A 20 -6.99 15.60 5.56
CA LYS A 20 -7.98 16.65 5.89
C LYS A 20 -9.30 16.05 6.40
N PHE A 21 -9.64 14.85 5.92
CA PHE A 21 -10.85 14.12 6.32
C PHE A 21 -10.61 13.06 7.39
N SER A 22 -9.42 13.03 8.02
CA SER A 22 -9.04 12.07 9.07
C SER A 22 -10.11 11.92 10.17
N ASN A 23 -10.75 13.02 10.57
CA ASN A 23 -11.81 13.01 11.59
C ASN A 23 -13.10 12.27 11.19
N CYS A 24 -13.32 12.03 9.90
CA CYS A 24 -14.50 11.34 9.38
C CYS A 24 -14.20 9.87 9.02
N LEU A 25 -12.94 9.45 9.10
CA LEU A 25 -12.55 8.07 8.79
C LEU A 25 -12.86 7.14 9.98
N ALA A 26 -13.23 5.90 9.66
CA ALA A 26 -13.49 4.87 10.67
C ALA A 26 -12.20 4.30 11.28
N PHE A 27 -11.08 4.41 10.56
CA PHE A 27 -9.77 3.87 10.95
C PHE A 27 -8.66 4.90 10.72
N ASN A 28 -7.48 4.65 11.27
CA ASN A 28 -6.29 5.46 10.98
C ASN A 28 -5.91 5.37 9.50
N VAL A 29 -5.26 6.39 8.96
CA VAL A 29 -4.79 6.47 7.58
C VAL A 29 -3.86 5.29 7.23
N ASP A 30 -3.06 4.83 8.19
CA ASP A 30 -2.16 3.67 8.04
C ASP A 30 -2.92 2.37 7.70
N PHE A 31 -4.14 2.23 8.20
CA PHE A 31 -5.00 1.08 7.88
C PHE A 31 -5.31 1.02 6.38
N TYR A 32 -5.48 2.17 5.73
CA TYR A 32 -5.85 2.26 4.32
C TYR A 32 -4.64 2.17 3.38
N THR A 33 -3.42 2.38 3.87
CA THR A 33 -2.18 2.32 3.06
C THR A 33 -1.56 0.93 3.11
N GLU A 34 -1.27 0.43 4.32
CA GLU A 34 -0.57 -0.84 4.52
C GLU A 34 -1.52 -2.04 4.57
N VAL A 35 -2.83 -1.77 4.68
CA VAL A 35 -3.88 -2.78 4.76
C VAL A 35 -3.53 -3.82 5.81
N LEU A 36 -3.63 -3.33 7.06
CA LEU A 36 -3.55 -4.15 8.27
C LEU A 36 -4.68 -5.20 8.30
N ASP A 37 -4.70 -5.98 9.37
CA ASP A 37 -5.72 -6.97 9.70
C ASP A 37 -7.14 -6.52 9.29
N LEU A 38 -7.68 -7.13 8.23
CA LEU A 38 -8.99 -6.76 7.69
C LEU A 38 -10.15 -7.25 8.57
N ASN A 39 -9.87 -7.98 9.65
CA ASN A 39 -10.87 -8.34 10.64
C ASN A 39 -11.51 -7.10 11.30
N TYR A 40 -10.76 -6.01 11.48
CA TYR A 40 -11.32 -4.73 11.97
C TYR A 40 -12.40 -4.16 11.03
N LEU A 41 -12.19 -4.30 9.72
CA LEU A 41 -13.17 -3.89 8.72
C LEU A 41 -14.42 -4.79 8.79
N LEU A 42 -14.23 -6.08 9.02
CA LEU A 42 -15.31 -7.05 9.13
C LEU A 42 -16.22 -6.76 10.33
N GLU A 43 -15.65 -6.42 11.48
CA GLU A 43 -16.42 -5.98 12.65
C GLU A 43 -17.26 -4.74 12.33
N LYS A 44 -16.67 -3.75 11.64
CA LYS A 44 -17.40 -2.54 11.27
C LYS A 44 -18.51 -2.78 10.25
N LEU A 45 -18.30 -3.68 9.30
CA LEU A 45 -19.33 -4.10 8.34
C LEU A 45 -20.48 -4.86 9.01
N ASP A 46 -20.21 -5.53 10.13
CA ASP A 46 -21.22 -6.27 10.88
C ASP A 46 -22.10 -5.36 11.77
N GLU A 47 -21.60 -4.18 12.15
CA GLU A 47 -22.36 -3.16 12.88
C GLU A 47 -23.41 -2.45 12.03
N ASP A 48 -23.17 -2.33 10.72
CA ASP A 48 -24.08 -1.62 9.82
C ASP A 48 -25.30 -2.51 9.46
N PRO A 49 -26.54 -2.04 9.71
CA PRO A 49 -27.76 -2.79 9.43
C PRO A 49 -27.86 -3.29 7.97
N SER A 50 -27.25 -2.57 7.02
CA SER A 50 -27.31 -2.90 5.60
C SER A 50 -26.41 -4.08 5.19
N THR A 51 -25.24 -4.20 5.81
CA THR A 51 -24.20 -5.21 5.50
C THR A 51 -24.21 -6.40 6.45
N SER A 52 -24.78 -6.26 7.64
CA SER A 52 -24.88 -7.32 8.65
C SER A 52 -25.58 -8.61 8.17
N LYS A 53 -26.44 -8.55 7.15
CA LYS A 53 -27.05 -9.73 6.51
C LYS A 53 -26.06 -10.58 5.69
N TYR A 54 -24.92 -10.02 5.31
CA TYR A 54 -23.95 -10.63 4.39
C TYR A 54 -22.66 -11.11 5.07
N LYS A 55 -22.69 -11.42 6.37
CA LYS A 55 -21.49 -11.79 7.16
C LYS A 55 -20.58 -12.81 6.49
N LYS A 56 -21.16 -13.93 6.02
CA LYS A 56 -20.39 -15.00 5.36
C LYS A 56 -19.76 -14.54 4.04
N LEU A 57 -20.42 -13.66 3.30
CA LEU A 57 -19.91 -13.11 2.05
C LEU A 57 -18.78 -12.11 2.34
N ASN A 58 -18.98 -11.22 3.30
CA ASN A 58 -17.97 -10.23 3.70
C ASN A 58 -16.71 -10.94 4.21
N ALA A 59 -16.85 -11.98 5.03
CA ALA A 59 -15.74 -12.82 5.48
C ALA A 59 -14.99 -13.50 4.33
N ALA A 60 -15.71 -14.08 3.37
CA ALA A 60 -15.09 -14.72 2.22
C ALA A 60 -14.38 -13.72 1.29
N LEU A 61 -14.90 -12.49 1.17
CA LEU A 61 -14.25 -11.42 0.41
C LEU A 61 -12.97 -10.94 1.10
N VAL A 62 -13.04 -10.72 2.42
CA VAL A 62 -11.88 -10.33 3.22
C VAL A 62 -10.78 -11.39 3.12
N SER A 63 -11.11 -12.67 3.29
CA SER A 63 -10.10 -13.73 3.20
C SER A 63 -9.41 -13.78 1.84
N ILE A 64 -10.15 -13.59 0.74
CA ILE A 64 -9.56 -13.52 -0.60
C ILE A 64 -8.63 -12.30 -0.73
N ILE A 65 -9.02 -11.15 -0.18
CA ILE A 65 -8.18 -9.96 -0.26
C ILE A 65 -6.87 -10.15 0.50
N GLU A 66 -6.92 -10.73 1.70
CA GLU A 66 -5.74 -11.01 2.53
C GLU A 66 -4.84 -12.09 1.90
N ASP A 67 -5.41 -13.23 1.51
CA ASP A 67 -4.69 -14.38 0.94
C ASP A 67 -3.88 -14.03 -0.33
N TYR A 68 -4.38 -13.04 -1.08
CA TYR A 68 -3.75 -12.58 -2.31
C TYR A 68 -3.08 -11.20 -2.18
N SER A 69 -3.12 -10.59 -0.99
CA SER A 69 -2.60 -9.24 -0.70
C SER A 69 -2.95 -8.22 -1.80
N LEU A 70 -4.19 -8.26 -2.28
CA LEU A 70 -4.60 -7.52 -3.49
C LEU A 70 -4.70 -6.01 -3.27
N VAL A 71 -4.94 -5.62 -2.02
CA VAL A 71 -5.22 -4.25 -1.63
C VAL A 71 -4.06 -3.83 -0.74
N SER A 72 -3.11 -3.12 -1.33
CA SER A 72 -2.03 -2.41 -0.63
C SER A 72 -1.71 -1.18 -1.45
N PHE A 73 -1.74 0.00 -0.86
CA PHE A 73 -1.60 1.26 -1.60
C PHE A 73 -0.30 1.96 -1.27
N VAL A 74 0.39 2.45 -2.30
CA VAL A 74 1.47 3.42 -2.13
C VAL A 74 0.83 4.81 -2.03
N PRO A 75 0.94 5.52 -0.90
CA PRO A 75 0.43 6.88 -0.78
C PRO A 75 1.22 7.82 -1.68
N LEU A 76 0.51 8.75 -2.30
CA LEU A 76 1.07 9.75 -3.20
C LEU A 76 0.41 11.11 -2.95
N ASP A 77 1.26 12.09 -2.66
CA ASP A 77 0.98 13.51 -2.80
C ASP A 77 1.88 14.07 -3.92
N ILE A 78 1.28 14.78 -4.87
CA ILE A 78 1.97 15.40 -6.01
C ILE A 78 2.88 16.55 -5.54
N SER A 79 2.57 17.16 -4.40
CA SER A 79 3.37 18.25 -3.82
C SER A 79 4.67 17.71 -3.20
N ASN A 80 4.66 16.47 -2.73
CA ASN A 80 5.78 15.84 -2.04
C ASN A 80 6.66 15.03 -3.00
N LYS A 81 7.85 15.56 -3.30
CA LYS A 81 8.82 14.92 -4.18
C LYS A 81 9.31 13.55 -3.67
N ALA A 82 9.35 13.34 -2.36
CA ALA A 82 9.80 12.06 -1.79
C ALA A 82 8.79 10.95 -2.08
N MET A 83 7.48 11.23 -1.96
CA MET A 83 6.42 10.28 -2.30
C MET A 83 6.39 9.96 -3.80
N LEU A 84 6.59 10.97 -4.66
CA LEU A 84 6.76 10.79 -6.10
C LEU A 84 7.93 9.84 -6.42
N LEU A 85 9.08 10.03 -5.76
CA LEU A 85 10.25 9.16 -5.95
C LEU A 85 9.94 7.72 -5.52
N LYS A 86 9.22 7.54 -4.41
CA LYS A 86 8.80 6.22 -3.90
C LYS A 86 7.93 5.48 -4.89
N VAL A 87 6.93 6.15 -5.49
CA VAL A 87 6.08 5.56 -6.54
C VAL A 87 6.90 5.23 -7.78
N LYS A 88 7.77 6.13 -8.24
CA LYS A 88 8.68 5.88 -9.38
C LYS A 88 9.53 4.64 -9.15
N ASN A 89 10.15 4.53 -7.97
CA ASN A 89 11.00 3.39 -7.63
C ASN A 89 10.20 2.07 -7.53
N ALA A 90 8.96 2.12 -7.01
CA ALA A 90 8.08 0.96 -7.00
C ALA A 90 7.72 0.49 -8.42
N VAL A 91 7.44 1.44 -9.34
CA VAL A 91 7.18 1.15 -10.76
C VAL A 91 8.41 0.55 -11.45
N ASP A 92 9.59 1.12 -11.23
CA ASP A 92 10.83 0.59 -11.80
C ASP A 92 11.13 -0.82 -11.29
N LYS A 93 10.89 -1.08 -10.00
CA LYS A 93 11.03 -2.41 -9.40
C LYS A 93 10.07 -3.42 -10.01
N ALA A 94 8.81 -3.05 -10.18
CA ALA A 94 7.79 -3.94 -10.73
C ALA A 94 8.01 -4.23 -12.23
N ASN A 95 8.58 -3.28 -12.97
CA ASN A 95 8.97 -3.46 -14.37
C ASN A 95 10.33 -4.15 -14.55
N GLY A 96 11.10 -4.36 -13.48
CA GLY A 96 12.45 -4.91 -13.53
C GLY A 96 13.52 -3.95 -14.07
N TYR A 97 13.23 -2.64 -14.14
CA TYR A 97 14.16 -1.62 -14.62
C TYR A 97 15.37 -1.42 -13.69
N ILE A 98 15.20 -1.71 -12.39
CA ILE A 98 16.25 -1.70 -11.35
C ILE A 98 17.44 -2.66 -11.64
N TYR A 99 17.36 -3.48 -12.70
CA TYR A 99 18.44 -4.38 -13.15
C TYR A 99 19.10 -3.89 -14.45
N GLY A 100 18.85 -2.65 -14.88
CA GLY A 100 19.35 -2.08 -16.13
C GLY A 100 20.88 -1.88 -16.17
N GLY A 101 21.48 -2.02 -17.36
CA GLY A 101 22.94 -2.10 -17.55
C GLY A 101 23.79 -0.87 -17.22
N ASN A 102 23.18 0.26 -16.81
CA ASN A 102 23.90 1.48 -16.42
C ASN A 102 23.98 1.68 -14.90
N GLU A 103 23.36 0.81 -14.10
CA GLU A 103 23.44 0.85 -12.64
C GLU A 103 24.54 -0.09 -12.11
N PRO A 104 25.17 0.22 -10.97
CA PRO A 104 26.23 -0.61 -10.41
C PRO A 104 25.69 -2.01 -10.07
N GLN A 105 26.15 -3.02 -10.82
CA GLN A 105 25.77 -4.43 -10.68
C GLN A 105 26.45 -5.14 -9.49
N ASP A 106 26.90 -4.39 -8.49
CA ASP A 106 27.44 -5.01 -7.29
C ASP A 106 26.32 -5.80 -6.59
N VAL A 107 26.63 -7.05 -6.22
CA VAL A 107 25.66 -8.02 -5.70
C VAL A 107 25.02 -7.50 -4.42
N GLN A 108 25.76 -6.76 -3.61
CA GLN A 108 25.26 -6.17 -2.37
C GLN A 108 24.22 -5.08 -2.67
N THR A 109 24.50 -4.22 -3.65
CA THR A 109 23.59 -3.15 -4.08
C THR A 109 22.32 -3.72 -4.72
N LEU A 110 22.46 -4.71 -5.59
CA LEU A 110 21.32 -5.42 -6.20
C LEU A 110 20.47 -6.12 -5.14
N LEU A 111 21.09 -6.76 -4.15
CA LEU A 111 20.38 -7.39 -3.04
C LEU A 111 19.65 -6.35 -2.19
N ALA A 112 20.27 -5.20 -1.90
CA ALA A 112 19.63 -4.11 -1.15
C ALA A 112 18.37 -3.58 -1.87
N TYR A 113 18.43 -3.39 -3.19
CA TYR A 113 17.26 -2.98 -3.99
C TYR A 113 16.18 -4.08 -4.07
N ALA A 114 16.58 -5.35 -4.24
CA ALA A 114 15.66 -6.48 -4.31
C ALA A 114 14.90 -6.70 -3.00
N VAL A 115 15.62 -6.66 -1.87
CA VAL A 115 15.05 -6.74 -0.51
C VAL A 115 14.23 -5.49 -0.18
N GLY A 116 14.42 -4.39 -0.91
CA GLY A 116 13.77 -3.12 -0.60
C GLY A 116 14.25 -2.60 0.74
N ALA A 117 15.57 -2.72 1.00
CA ALA A 117 16.26 -2.19 2.17
C ALA A 117 16.25 -0.66 2.13
N ILE A 118 15.07 -0.10 2.36
CA ILE A 118 14.79 1.29 2.65
C ILE A 118 14.62 1.28 4.17
N SER A 119 15.38 2.10 4.90
CA SER A 119 15.27 2.15 6.37
C SER A 119 13.80 2.37 6.75
N GLU A 120 13.26 1.63 7.72
CA GLU A 120 11.87 1.83 8.19
C GLU A 120 11.63 3.32 8.57
N THR A 121 12.70 3.99 9.01
CA THR A 121 12.77 5.43 9.29
C THR A 121 12.43 6.33 8.10
N GLU A 122 12.72 5.93 6.86
CA GLU A 122 12.37 6.68 5.64
C GLU A 122 10.93 6.42 5.20
N LYS A 123 10.35 5.27 5.59
CA LYS A 123 8.93 4.99 5.33
C LYS A 123 8.06 5.82 6.27
N THR A 124 8.36 5.83 7.57
CA THR A 124 7.62 6.61 8.57
C THR A 124 7.82 8.11 8.40
N SER A 125 9.02 8.59 8.08
CA SER A 125 9.26 10.04 7.93
C SER A 125 8.43 10.70 6.83
N THR A 126 8.10 9.98 5.75
CA THR A 126 7.20 10.50 4.70
C THR A 126 5.74 10.58 5.14
N LEU A 127 5.33 9.77 6.12
CA LEU A 127 3.98 9.75 6.69
C LEU A 127 3.86 10.68 7.90
N ASP A 128 4.93 10.87 8.66
CA ASP A 128 5.00 11.78 9.83
C ASP A 128 4.76 13.26 9.45
N GLU A 129 5.01 13.66 8.20
CA GLU A 129 4.61 15.00 7.71
C GLU A 129 3.08 15.18 7.62
N TYR A 130 2.32 14.08 7.68
CA TYR A 130 0.87 14.04 7.45
C TYR A 130 0.06 13.42 8.62
N LEU A 131 0.73 12.90 9.65
CA LEU A 131 0.15 12.46 10.93
C LEU A 131 0.11 13.62 11.94
#